data_AF-C3VI80-F1
#
_entry.id   AF-C3VI80-F1
#
_cell.length_a   1.000
_cell.length_b   1.000
_cell.length_c   1.000
_cell.angle_alpha   90.00
_cell.angle_beta   90.00
_cell.angle_gamma   90.00
#
_symmetry.space_group_name_H-M   'P 1'
#
loop_
_entity.id
_entity.type
_entity.pdbx_description
1 polymer ?
#
loop_
_entity_poly.entity_id
_entity_poly.type
_entity_poly.pdbx_seq_one_letter_code
_entity_poly.pdbx_strand_id
1 'polypeptide(L)'
;GHQGYEYVDLGRFWQIFLLVGLFLWLALMVRAIMPAFRNDVEGRHLLGMFLISSAAIAIFYASGLMWGQHTNLAIAEYWRWWVVHLWV
;
A
#
# COMPACT_ATOMS: atom_id res chain seq x y z
N GLY A 1 -2.22 -12.23 -23.17
CA GLY A 1 -0.94 -11.66 -23.57
C GLY A 1 0.03 -11.85 -22.43
N HIS A 2 1.08 -12.64 -22.65
CA HIS A 2 2.08 -13.02 -21.67
C HIS A 2 3.26 -12.04 -21.79
N GLN A 3 3.59 -11.31 -20.72
CA GLN A 3 4.81 -10.49 -20.69
C GLN A 3 5.93 -11.36 -20.12
N GLY A 4 6.69 -12.00 -21.01
CA GLY A 4 7.74 -12.97 -20.70
C GLY A 4 8.94 -12.38 -19.95
N TYR A 5 8.74 -12.10 -18.65
CA TYR A 5 9.81 -11.88 -17.69
C TYR A 5 9.51 -12.70 -16.44
N GLU A 6 10.39 -13.67 -16.18
CA GLU A 6 10.43 -14.47 -14.95
C GLU A 6 10.26 -13.57 -13.70
N TYR A 7 9.31 -13.95 -12.82
CA TYR A 7 8.98 -13.37 -11.52
C TYR A 7 8.01 -12.17 -11.47
N VAL A 8 7.38 -11.76 -12.59
CA VAL A 8 6.27 -10.79 -12.60
C VAL A 8 5.06 -11.34 -13.36
N ASP A 9 4.56 -12.51 -12.94
CA ASP A 9 3.36 -13.14 -13.55
C ASP A 9 2.01 -12.59 -13.03
N LEU A 10 2.02 -11.67 -12.05
CA LEU A 10 0.88 -10.81 -11.77
C LEU A 10 0.99 -9.58 -12.67
N GLY A 11 0.31 -9.60 -13.82
CA GLY A 11 0.26 -8.44 -14.71
C GLY A 11 -0.06 -7.15 -13.95
N ARG A 12 0.51 -6.00 -14.37
CA ARG A 12 0.36 -4.68 -13.70
C ARG A 12 -1.08 -4.34 -13.29
N PHE A 13 -2.05 -4.89 -14.01
CA PHE A 13 -3.47 -4.92 -13.67
C PHE A 13 -3.77 -5.48 -12.27
N TRP A 14 -3.22 -6.62 -11.89
CA TRP A 14 -3.42 -7.25 -10.57
C TRP A 14 -2.75 -6.50 -9.43
N GLN A 15 -1.58 -5.88 -9.66
CA GLN A 15 -0.96 -4.99 -8.67
C GLN A 15 -1.83 -3.76 -8.41
N ILE A 16 -2.38 -3.15 -9.47
CA ILE A 16 -3.34 -2.05 -9.36
C ILE A 16 -4.60 -2.53 -8.64
N PHE A 17 -5.11 -3.73 -8.94
CA PHE A 17 -6.29 -4.28 -8.29
C PHE A 17 -6.09 -4.48 -6.78
N LEU A 18 -4.95 -5.04 -6.37
CA LEU A 18 -4.57 -5.18 -4.96
C LEU A 18 -4.39 -3.82 -4.29
N LEU A 19 -3.78 -2.86 -4.99
CA LEU A 19 -3.63 -1.49 -4.51
C LEU A 19 -4.99 -0.84 -4.24
N VAL A 20 -5.91 -0.93 -5.21
CA VAL A 20 -7.28 -0.44 -5.08
C VAL A 20 -7.99 -1.14 -3.92
N GLY A 21 -7.80 -2.45 -3.77
CA GLY A 21 -8.32 -3.22 -2.64
C GLY A 21 -7.81 -2.72 -1.28
N LEU A 22 -6.50 -2.45 -1.17
CA LEU A 22 -5.88 -1.89 0.03
C LEU A 22 -6.39 -0.48 0.37
N PHE A 23 -6.54 0.38 -0.63
CA PHE A 23 -7.11 1.72 -0.44
C PHE A 23 -8.58 1.66 -0.04
N LEU A 24 -9.36 0.76 -0.65
CA LEU A 24 -10.77 0.57 -0.30
C LEU A 24 -10.91 0.01 1.12
N TRP A 25 -10.08 -0.97 1.49
CA TRP A 25 -10.01 -1.49 2.85
C TRP A 25 -9.64 -0.39 3.85
N LEU A 26 -8.63 0.42 3.56
CA LEU A 26 -8.22 1.53 4.42
C LEU A 26 -9.34 2.58 4.56
N ALA A 27 -10.03 2.90 3.47
CA ALA A 27 -11.16 3.83 3.49
C ALA A 27 -12.32 3.30 4.36
N LEU A 28 -12.61 1.99 4.30
CA LEU A 28 -13.59 1.35 5.17
C LEU A 28 -13.15 1.38 6.64
N MET A 29 -11.88 1.12 6.93
CA MET A 29 -11.32 1.20 8.28
C MET A 29 -11.42 2.61 8.86
N VAL A 30 -11.02 3.63 8.10
CA VAL A 30 -11.15 5.05 8.50
C VAL A 30 -12.61 5.39 8.77
N ARG A 31 -13.53 4.98 7.88
CA ARG A 31 -14.97 5.24 8.05
C ARG A 31 -15.54 4.59 9.32
N ALA A 32 -15.11 3.36 9.63
CA ALA A 32 -15.56 2.64 10.83
C ALA A 32 -15.01 3.28 12.13
N ILE A 33 -13.81 3.83 12.08
CA ILE A 33 -13.13 4.44 13.24
C ILE A 33 -13.51 5.93 13.41
N MET A 34 -13.92 6.63 12.36
CA MET A 34 -14.36 8.03 12.42
C MET A 34 -15.43 8.33 13.50
N PRO A 35 -16.47 7.50 13.73
CA PRO A 35 -17.39 7.70 14.84
C PRO A 35 -16.76 7.44 16.22
N ALA A 36 -15.75 6.57 16.31
CA ALA A 36 -15.02 6.29 17.55
C ALA A 36 -14.11 7.46 17.98
N PHE A 37 -13.78 8.39 17.08
CA PHE A 37 -13.14 9.66 17.43
C PHE A 37 -14.13 10.74 17.87
N ARG A 38 -15.40 10.64 17.44
CA ARG A 38 -16.46 11.61 17.82
C ARG A 38 -17.03 11.33 19.20
N ASN A 39 -17.14 10.06 19.56
CA ASN A 39 -17.48 9.66 20.90
C ASN A 39 -16.18 9.68 21.72
N ASP A 40 -16.20 10.21 22.93
CA ASP A 40 -15.00 10.40 23.75
C ASP A 40 -14.54 9.05 24.36
N VAL A 41 -14.11 8.12 23.50
CA VAL A 41 -13.74 6.76 23.90
C VAL A 41 -12.31 6.74 24.45
N GLU A 42 -12.14 6.20 25.65
CA GLU A 42 -10.81 5.89 26.21
C GLU A 42 -10.03 5.00 25.22
N GLY A 43 -8.85 5.45 24.77
CA GLY A 43 -8.02 4.72 23.80
C GLY A 43 -7.99 5.29 22.37
N ARG A 44 -8.60 6.45 22.11
CA ARG A 44 -8.52 7.18 20.82
C ARG A 44 -7.11 7.34 20.25
N HIS A 45 -6.09 7.51 21.10
CA HIS A 45 -4.69 7.64 20.66
C HIS A 45 -4.13 6.33 20.07
N LEU A 46 -4.46 5.19 20.69
CA LEU A 46 -4.10 3.86 20.17
C LEU A 46 -4.80 3.57 18.84
N LEU A 47 -6.09 3.92 18.72
CA LEU A 47 -6.86 3.82 17.47
C LEU A 47 -6.27 4.69 16.35
N GLY A 48 -5.81 5.91 16.68
CA GLY A 48 -5.11 6.78 15.75
C GLY A 48 -3.78 6.20 15.28
N MET A 49 -2.95 5.70 16.20
CA MET A 49 -1.69 5.03 15.87
C MET A 49 -1.91 3.79 14.99
N PHE A 50 -2.95 3.01 15.26
CA PHE A 50 -3.33 1.85 14.46
C PHE A 50 -3.75 2.24 13.04
N LEU A 51 -4.53 3.31 12.89
CA LEU A 51 -4.90 3.85 11.58
C LEU A 51 -3.69 4.35 10.80
N ILE A 52 -2.77 5.07 11.46
CA ILE A 52 -1.54 5.56 10.83
C ILE A 52 -0.67 4.39 10.37
N SER A 53 -0.51 3.36 11.21
CA SER A 53 0.22 2.14 10.85
C SER A 53 -0.43 1.39 9.68
N SER A 54 -1.76 1.25 9.70
CA SER A 54 -2.52 0.62 8.61
C SER A 54 -2.41 1.41 7.30
N ALA A 55 -2.43 2.74 7.36
CA ALA A 55 -2.26 3.61 6.20
C ALA A 55 -0.85 3.52 5.62
N ALA A 56 0.17 3.39 6.47
CA ALA A 56 1.56 3.21 6.04
C ALA A 56 1.70 1.97 5.15
N ILE A 57 1.07 0.84 5.51
CA ILE A 57 1.10 -0.41 4.71
C ILE A 57 0.56 -0.18 3.29
N ALA A 58 -0.57 0.53 3.17
CA ALA A 58 -1.17 0.83 1.86
C ALA A 58 -0.30 1.77 1.01
N ILE A 59 0.33 2.77 1.63
CA ILE A 59 1.21 3.74 0.96
C ILE A 59 2.52 3.08 0.52
N PHE A 60 3.12 2.25 1.37
CA PHE A 60 4.33 1.50 1.02
C PHE A 60 4.08 0.54 -0.14
N TYR A 61 2.93 -0.13 -0.17
CA TYR A 61 2.56 -0.95 -1.33
C TYR A 61 2.36 -0.13 -2.61
N ALA A 62 1.74 1.07 -2.51
CA ALA A 62 1.57 2.00 -3.63
C ALA A 62 2.89 2.45 -4.26
N SER A 63 3.91 2.69 -3.42
CA SER A 63 5.21 3.17 -3.86
C SER A 63 5.95 2.18 -4.79
N GLY A 64 5.66 0.89 -4.69
CA GLY A 64 6.23 -0.14 -5.58
C GLY A 64 5.67 -0.17 -6.99
N LEU A 65 4.53 0.51 -7.23
CA LEU A 65 3.90 0.55 -8.54
C LEU A 65 4.49 1.64 -9.46
N MET A 66 5.36 2.53 -8.94
CA MET A 66 5.90 3.68 -9.69
C MET A 66 6.91 3.32 -10.79
N TRP A 67 7.11 2.03 -11.12
CA TRP A 67 8.10 1.59 -12.10
C TRP A 67 7.52 1.04 -13.40
N GLY A 68 8.05 1.55 -14.51
CA GLY A 68 7.74 1.09 -15.86
C GLY A 68 8.96 0.46 -16.56
N GLN A 69 8.71 -0.29 -17.64
CA GLN A 69 9.72 -1.02 -18.42
C GLN A 69 10.82 -0.15 -19.08
N HIS A 70 10.76 1.18 -18.97
CA HIS A 70 11.75 2.11 -19.54
C HIS A 70 12.50 2.95 -18.48
N THR A 71 12.40 2.60 -17.19
CA THR A 71 13.11 3.33 -16.13
C THR A 71 14.56 2.83 -15.99
N ASN A 72 15.52 3.72 -15.73
CA ASN A 72 16.92 3.37 -15.53
C ASN A 72 17.07 2.29 -14.44
N LEU A 73 17.87 1.25 -14.68
CA LEU A 73 18.08 0.12 -13.75
C LEU A 73 18.38 0.56 -12.31
N ALA A 74 19.15 1.64 -12.12
CA ALA A 74 19.44 2.17 -10.77
C ALA A 74 18.19 2.71 -10.07
N ILE A 75 17.33 3.39 -10.83
CA ILE A 75 16.06 3.93 -10.33
C ILE A 75 15.08 2.78 -10.10
N ALA A 76 15.15 1.71 -10.89
CA ALA A 76 14.36 0.48 -10.78
C ALA A 76 14.88 -0.51 -9.72
N GLU A 77 15.93 -0.18 -8.98
CA GLU A 77 16.37 -0.95 -7.81
C GLU A 77 15.98 -0.22 -6.51
N TYR A 78 16.07 1.12 -6.51
CA TYR A 78 15.79 1.98 -5.35
C TYR A 78 14.40 1.74 -4.74
N TRP A 79 13.31 1.94 -5.48
CA TRP A 79 11.94 1.66 -5.02
C TRP A 79 11.60 0.18 -4.76
N ARG A 80 12.47 -0.77 -5.14
CA ARG A 80 12.27 -2.23 -4.99
C ARG A 80 12.58 -2.50 -3.55
N TRP A 81 13.72 -1.97 -3.12
CA TRP A 81 14.13 -1.97 -1.73
C TRP A 81 13.16 -1.18 -0.86
N TRP A 82 12.52 -0.10 -1.35
CA TRP A 82 11.43 0.53 -0.58
C TRP A 82 10.31 -0.46 -0.27
N VAL A 83 9.82 -1.23 -1.25
CA VAL A 83 8.78 -2.22 -0.98
C VAL A 83 9.30 -3.45 -0.26
N VAL A 84 10.53 -3.90 -0.49
CA VAL A 84 11.01 -5.13 0.14
C VAL A 84 11.51 -4.90 1.58
N HIS A 85 12.06 -3.73 1.91
CA HIS A 85 12.63 -3.44 3.24
C HIS A 85 11.76 -2.55 4.12
N LEU A 86 10.88 -1.71 3.57
CA LEU A 86 10.04 -0.82 4.39
C LEU A 86 8.61 -1.35 4.55
N TRP A 87 8.16 -2.25 3.68
CA TRP A 87 6.81 -2.82 3.73
C TRP A 87 6.74 -4.18 4.46
N VAL A 88 7.82 -4.99 4.39
CA VAL A 88 7.97 -6.28 5.10
C VAL A 88 8.81 -6.08 6.35
#